data_AF-A0A0P8A2Q5-F1
#
_entry.id   AF-A0A0P8A2Q5-F1
#
_cell.length_a   1.000
_cell.length_b   1.000
_cell.length_c   1.000
_cell.angle_alpha   90.00
_cell.angle_beta   90.00
_cell.angle_gamma   90.00
#
_symmetry.space_group_name_H-M   'P 1'
#
loop_
_entity.id
_entity.type
_entity.pdbx_description
1 polymer ?
#
loop_
_entity_poly.entity_id
_entity_poly.type
_entity_poly.pdbx_seq_one_letter_code
_entity_poly.pdbx_strand_id
1 'polypeptide(L)'
;MAFTYKRILSYFLRGLLFLTPLAVTVYVIYAIFIFLDGLIPVPIPGIGILMVLALITFIGYLASLFFTKPFFEWFERGVFKIPLVNLLYTSIKDLMGAFVGEKKKFSSPVIVQISENLSRLGFITQEDMGNIGEPE
;
A
#
# COMPACT_ATOMS: atom_id res chain seq x y z
N MET A 1 29.04 10.71 48.06
CA MET A 1 29.13 9.59 47.09
C MET A 1 27.84 9.55 46.25
N ALA A 2 27.63 10.52 45.35
CA ALA A 2 26.35 10.76 44.67
C ALA A 2 26.40 10.54 43.14
N PHE A 3 27.48 9.95 42.62
CA PHE A 3 27.81 9.98 41.18
C PHE A 3 27.48 8.70 40.41
N THR A 4 27.05 7.61 41.07
CA THR A 4 26.95 6.29 40.43
C THR A 4 25.53 5.95 39.95
N TYR A 5 24.48 6.25 40.72
CA TYR A 5 23.09 5.88 40.38
C TYR A 5 22.57 6.60 39.13
N LYS A 6 22.83 7.91 38.99
CA LYS A 6 22.41 8.69 37.82
C LYS A 6 23.00 8.16 36.52
N ARG A 7 24.22 7.62 36.58
CA ARG A 7 24.93 7.08 35.41
C ARG A 7 24.37 5.71 35.01
N ILE A 8 24.08 4.84 35.98
CA ILE A 8 23.40 3.55 35.74
C ILE A 8 22.01 3.78 35.14
N LEU A 9 21.24 4.71 35.73
CA LEU A 9 19.91 5.05 35.22
C LEU A 9 19.96 5.61 33.80
N SER A 10 20.94 6.46 33.48
CA SER A 10 21.12 6.96 32.11
C SER A 10 21.43 5.86 31.10
N TYR A 11 22.23 4.85 31.45
CA TYR A 11 22.51 3.72 30.55
C TYR A 11 21.29 2.81 30.40
N PHE A 12 20.56 2.56 31.49
CA PHE A 12 19.29 1.82 31.45
C PHE A 12 18.26 2.52 30.54
N LEU A 13 18.06 3.83 30.69
CA LEU A 13 17.11 4.58 29.86
C LEU A 13 17.50 4.60 28.38
N ARG A 14 18.80 4.72 28.07
CA ARG A 14 19.30 4.62 26.68
C ARG A 14 19.09 3.22 26.10
N GLY A 15 19.38 2.18 26.89
CA GLY A 15 19.13 0.79 26.52
C GLY A 15 17.64 0.53 26.29
N LEU A 16 16.79 0.99 27.21
CA LEU A 16 15.34 0.90 27.11
C LEU A 16 14.82 1.59 25.85
N LEU A 17 15.25 2.82 25.56
CA LEU A 17 14.85 3.55 24.35
C LEU A 17 15.25 2.83 23.05
N PHE A 18 16.39 2.15 23.04
CA PHE A 18 16.84 1.36 21.90
C PHE A 18 16.10 0.01 21.78
N LEU A 19 15.87 -0.68 22.91
CA LEU A 19 15.16 -1.96 22.94
C LEU A 19 13.66 -1.83 22.71
N THR A 20 13.06 -0.70 23.11
CA THR A 20 11.62 -0.46 22.99
C THR A 20 11.09 -0.68 21.56
N PRO A 21 11.62 -0.03 20.51
CA PRO A 21 11.12 -0.25 19.15
C PRO A 21 11.29 -1.70 18.69
N LEU A 22 12.37 -2.37 19.08
CA LEU A 22 12.60 -3.77 18.73
C LEU A 22 11.58 -4.69 19.41
N ALA A 23 11.38 -4.50 20.72
CA ALA A 23 10.42 -5.27 21.51
C ALA A 23 8.98 -5.04 21.03
N VAL A 24 8.61 -3.79 20.71
CA VAL A 24 7.32 -3.44 20.11
C VAL A 24 7.14 -4.13 18.77
N THR A 25 8.18 -4.15 17.91
CA THR A 25 8.10 -4.82 16.61
C THR A 25 7.86 -6.32 16.77
N VAL A 26 8.63 -6.99 17.64
CA VAL A 26 8.46 -8.42 17.92
C VAL A 26 7.07 -8.69 18.51
N TYR A 27 6.60 -7.85 19.43
CA TYR A 27 5.27 -7.96 20.02
C TYR A 27 4.16 -7.82 18.98
N VAL A 28 4.24 -6.82 18.10
CA VAL A 28 3.24 -6.59 17.04
C VAL A 28 3.21 -7.78 16.08
N ILE A 29 4.38 -8.27 15.65
CA ILE A 29 4.47 -9.46 14.80
C ILE A 29 3.80 -10.66 15.50
N TYR A 30 4.16 -10.93 16.75
CA TYR A 30 3.58 -12.02 17.53
C TYR A 30 2.07 -11.89 17.73
N ALA A 31 1.57 -10.67 18.00
CA ALA A 31 0.15 -10.40 18.14
C ALA A 31 -0.62 -10.65 16.83
N ILE A 32 -0.05 -10.28 15.68
CA ILE A 32 -0.62 -10.58 14.37
C ILE A 32 -0.70 -12.10 14.15
N PHE A 33 0.34 -12.85 14.50
CA PHE A 33 0.32 -14.32 14.39
C PHE A 33 -0.81 -14.95 15.21
N ILE A 34 -0.94 -14.59 16.49
CA ILE A 34 -2.01 -15.11 17.35
C ILE A 34 -3.38 -14.71 16.82
N PHE A 35 -3.55 -13.46 16.39
CA PHE A 35 -4.81 -12.97 15.84
C PHE A 35 -5.22 -13.81 14.61
N LEU A 36 -4.28 -14.07 13.70
CA LEU A 36 -4.53 -14.83 12.48
C LEU A 36 -4.73 -16.33 12.73
N ASP A 37 -3.89 -16.94 13.56
CA ASP A 37 -4.01 -18.35 13.95
C ASP A 37 -5.32 -18.59 14.74
N GLY A 38 -5.86 -17.57 15.41
CA GLY A 38 -7.15 -17.61 16.11
C GLY A 38 -8.39 -17.49 15.21
N LEU A 39 -8.24 -17.03 13.96
CA LEU A 39 -9.38 -16.92 13.02
C LEU A 39 -9.85 -18.29 12.52
N ILE A 40 -8.98 -19.29 12.50
CA ILE A 40 -9.29 -20.64 12.04
C ILE A 40 -8.56 -21.62 12.98
N PRO A 41 -9.25 -22.53 13.68
CA PRO A 41 -8.64 -23.42 14.66
C PRO A 41 -7.84 -24.53 13.96
N VAL A 42 -6.65 -24.18 13.47
CA VAL A 42 -5.70 -25.12 12.87
C VAL A 42 -4.55 -25.34 13.84
N PRO A 43 -4.23 -26.59 14.25
CA PRO A 43 -3.27 -26.85 15.32
C PRO A 43 -1.80 -26.70 14.91
N ILE A 44 -1.49 -25.95 13.85
CA ILE A 44 -0.13 -25.80 13.32
C ILE A 44 0.27 -24.32 13.42
N PRO A 45 1.27 -23.98 14.26
CA PRO A 45 1.71 -22.61 14.45
C PRO A 45 2.28 -22.02 13.14
N GLY A 46 1.85 -20.80 12.77
CA GLY A 46 2.32 -20.11 11.56
C GLY A 46 1.48 -20.37 10.30
N ILE A 47 0.42 -21.17 10.39
CA ILE A 47 -0.56 -21.34 9.29
C ILE A 47 -1.26 -20.03 8.95
N GLY A 48 -1.43 -19.11 9.90
CA GLY A 48 -2.01 -17.80 9.68
C GLY A 48 -1.36 -17.03 8.53
N ILE A 49 -0.03 -17.13 8.35
CA ILE A 49 0.66 -16.48 7.21
C ILE A 49 0.22 -17.12 5.88
N LEU A 50 0.28 -18.45 5.79
CA LEU A 50 -0.10 -19.16 4.58
C LEU A 50 -1.56 -18.92 4.22
N MET A 51 -2.43 -18.83 5.23
CA MET A 51 -3.84 -18.46 5.05
C MET A 51 -4.01 -17.04 4.53
N VAL A 52 -3.31 -16.06 5.09
CA VAL A 52 -3.35 -14.67 4.60
C VAL A 52 -2.83 -14.59 3.17
N LEU A 53 -1.70 -15.23 2.87
CA LEU A 53 -1.16 -15.30 1.51
C LEU A 53 -2.15 -15.95 0.54
N ALA A 54 -2.74 -17.09 0.93
CA ALA A 54 -3.73 -17.79 0.12
C ALA A 54 -4.98 -16.92 -0.09
N LEU A 55 -5.48 -16.25 0.94
CA LEU A 55 -6.63 -15.36 0.87
C LEU A 55 -6.38 -14.15 -0.03
N ILE A 56 -5.26 -13.45 0.15
CA ILE A 56 -4.88 -12.30 -0.69
C ILE A 56 -4.73 -12.74 -2.14
N THR A 57 -4.05 -13.86 -2.38
CA THR A 57 -3.87 -14.42 -3.73
C THR A 57 -5.20 -14.82 -4.35
N PHE A 58 -6.10 -15.44 -3.58
CA PHE A 58 -7.42 -15.82 -4.02
C PHE A 58 -8.29 -14.61 -4.35
N ILE A 59 -8.27 -13.56 -3.53
CA ILE A 59 -8.96 -12.29 -3.81
C ILE A 59 -8.39 -11.64 -5.08
N GLY A 60 -7.06 -11.63 -5.24
CA GLY A 60 -6.41 -11.13 -6.45
C GLY A 60 -6.78 -11.92 -7.70
N TYR A 61 -6.87 -13.25 -7.59
CA TYR A 61 -7.37 -14.12 -8.64
C TYR A 61 -8.84 -13.81 -8.97
N LEU A 62 -9.71 -13.69 -7.97
CA LEU A 62 -11.10 -13.29 -8.22
C LEU A 62 -11.17 -11.91 -8.90
N ALA A 63 -10.34 -10.95 -8.48
CA ALA A 63 -10.31 -9.62 -9.09
C ALA A 63 -9.89 -9.63 -10.57
N SER A 64 -9.07 -10.61 -11.00
CA SER A 64 -8.68 -10.75 -12.41
C SER A 64 -9.75 -11.40 -13.28
N LEU A 65 -10.77 -12.04 -12.69
CA LEU A 65 -11.93 -12.54 -13.44
C LEU A 65 -12.81 -11.38 -13.91
N PHE A 66 -13.17 -11.39 -15.20
CA PHE A 66 -13.98 -10.34 -15.85
C PHE A 66 -15.34 -10.06 -15.17
N PHE A 67 -15.89 -11.05 -14.47
CA PHE A 67 -17.19 -10.95 -13.76
C PHE A 67 -17.13 -10.17 -12.44
N THR A 68 -15.95 -9.82 -11.96
CA THR A 68 -15.78 -9.27 -10.60
C THR A 68 -15.90 -7.74 -10.57
N LYS A 69 -15.79 -7.06 -11.72
CA LYS A 69 -15.96 -5.60 -11.84
C LYS A 69 -17.32 -5.08 -11.31
N PRO A 70 -18.49 -5.61 -11.74
CA PRO A 70 -19.78 -5.13 -11.25
C PRO A 70 -19.99 -5.39 -9.75
N PHE A 71 -19.41 -6.47 -9.21
CA PHE A 71 -19.43 -6.77 -7.78
C PHE A 71 -18.63 -5.73 -6.97
N PHE A 72 -17.42 -5.37 -7.44
CA PHE A 72 -16.60 -4.34 -6.82
C PHE A 72 -17.28 -2.97 -6.81
N GLU A 73 -17.89 -2.57 -7.92
CA GLU A 73 -18.64 -1.30 -8.00
C GLU A 73 -19.86 -1.26 -7.08
N TRP A 74 -20.52 -2.40 -6.87
CA TRP A 74 -21.61 -2.50 -5.88
C TRP A 74 -21.08 -2.38 -4.45
N PHE A 75 -19.97 -3.03 -4.14
CA PHE A 75 -19.32 -2.94 -2.83
C PHE A 75 -18.83 -1.53 -2.50
N GLU A 76 -18.13 -0.88 -3.44
CA GLU A 76 -17.68 0.50 -3.27
C GLU A 76 -18.84 1.45 -2.99
N ARG A 77 -19.97 1.32 -3.72
CA ARG A 77 -21.20 2.09 -3.45
C ARG A 77 -21.75 1.89 -2.03
N GLY A 78 -21.56 0.71 -1.44
CA GLY A 78 -21.88 0.44 -0.03
C GLY A 78 -20.96 1.19 0.93
N VAL A 79 -19.65 1.14 0.67
CA VAL A 79 -18.61 1.84 1.46
C VAL A 79 -18.80 3.36 1.41
N PHE A 80 -19.18 3.91 0.25
CA PHE A 80 -19.44 5.34 0.04
C PHE A 80 -20.58 5.90 0.91
N LYS A 81 -21.45 5.06 1.49
CA LYS A 81 -22.52 5.51 2.38
C LYS A 81 -22.04 5.88 3.78
N ILE A 82 -20.83 5.46 4.17
CA ILE A 82 -20.28 5.74 5.50
C ILE A 82 -19.12 6.73 5.33
N PRO A 83 -19.31 8.03 5.66
CA PRO A 83 -18.35 9.09 5.34
C PRO A 83 -16.92 8.82 5.81
N LEU A 84 -16.77 8.30 7.04
CA LEU A 84 -15.46 8.02 7.63
C LEU A 84 -14.77 6.82 6.97
N VAL A 85 -15.51 5.75 6.68
CA VAL A 85 -14.97 4.53 6.09
C VAL A 85 -14.56 4.79 4.64
N ASN A 86 -15.35 5.57 3.92
CA ASN A 86 -15.03 6.00 2.57
C ASN A 86 -13.69 6.77 2.52
N LEU A 87 -13.52 7.78 3.37
CA LEU A 87 -12.29 8.57 3.43
C LEU A 87 -11.04 7.70 3.64
N LEU A 88 -11.12 6.73 4.56
CA LEU A 88 -10.03 5.80 4.83
C LEU A 88 -9.77 4.87 3.64
N TYR A 89 -10.83 4.29 3.06
CA TYR A 89 -10.73 3.38 1.93
C TYR A 89 -10.10 4.06 0.70
N THR A 90 -10.58 5.24 0.31
CA THR A 90 -10.06 5.96 -0.85
C THR A 90 -8.63 6.46 -0.62
N SER A 91 -8.30 6.96 0.57
CA SER A 91 -6.94 7.41 0.87
C SER A 91 -5.93 6.26 0.77
N ILE A 92 -6.27 5.09 1.33
CA ILE A 92 -5.41 3.91 1.23
C ILE A 92 -5.29 3.45 -0.23
N LYS A 93 -6.40 3.41 -0.98
CA LYS A 93 -6.41 3.04 -2.40
C LYS A 93 -5.53 3.97 -3.25
N ASP A 94 -5.61 5.28 -3.02
CA ASP A 94 -4.83 6.28 -3.73
C ASP A 94 -3.33 6.16 -3.43
N LEU A 95 -2.98 5.95 -2.15
CA LEU A 95 -1.60 5.67 -1.75
C LEU A 95 -1.09 4.39 -2.44
N MET A 96 -1.82 3.29 -2.35
CA MET A 96 -1.43 2.03 -2.99
C MET A 96 -1.33 2.18 -4.51
N GLY A 97 -2.23 2.92 -5.15
CA GLY A 97 -2.18 3.22 -6.58
C GLY A 97 -0.95 4.04 -6.99
N ALA A 98 -0.47 4.92 -6.11
CA ALA A 98 0.76 5.68 -6.32
C ALA A 98 2.03 4.83 -6.14
N PHE A 99 2.01 3.83 -5.24
CA PHE A 99 3.15 2.95 -4.97
C PHE A 99 3.23 1.73 -5.91
N VAL A 100 2.10 1.18 -6.34
CA VAL A 100 2.01 -0.06 -7.14
C VAL A 100 1.81 0.24 -8.64
N GLY A 101 1.39 1.46 -8.99
CA GLY A 101 1.12 1.85 -10.37
C GLY A 101 2.38 2.26 -11.13
N GLU A 102 2.80 1.42 -12.07
CA GLU A 102 3.60 1.81 -13.23
C GLU A 102 2.89 2.91 -14.03
N LYS A 103 2.98 4.17 -13.59
CA LYS A 103 2.77 5.31 -14.48
C LYS A 103 4.12 5.78 -14.96
N LYS A 104 4.68 4.98 -15.87
CA LYS A 104 5.75 5.34 -16.80
C LYS A 104 5.35 6.48 -17.77
N LYS A 105 4.47 7.40 -17.35
CA LYS A 105 4.06 8.60 -18.12
C LYS A 105 5.16 9.65 -18.28
N PHE A 106 6.31 9.43 -17.65
CA PHE A 106 7.52 10.26 -17.77
C PHE A 106 8.69 9.50 -18.40
N SER A 107 8.46 8.37 -19.07
CA SER A 107 9.55 7.55 -19.63
C SER A 107 9.96 7.94 -21.05
N SER A 108 9.05 8.59 -21.77
CA SER A 108 9.22 8.91 -23.19
C SER A 108 9.34 10.42 -23.35
N PRO A 109 10.55 11.00 -23.15
CA PRO A 109 10.78 12.42 -23.37
C PRO A 109 10.67 12.74 -24.87
N VAL A 110 9.98 13.81 -25.19
CA VAL A 110 9.79 14.31 -26.55
C VAL A 110 10.08 15.80 -26.63
N ILE A 111 10.44 16.27 -27.82
CA ILE A 111 10.58 17.69 -28.11
C ILE A 111 9.37 18.09 -28.96
N VAL A 112 8.58 19.03 -28.46
CA VAL A 112 7.45 19.61 -29.19
C VAL A 112 7.85 20.99 -29.68
N GLN A 113 7.75 21.21 -30.98
CA GLN A 113 7.95 22.51 -31.59
C GLN A 113 6.66 23.32 -31.49
N ILE A 114 6.73 24.48 -30.83
CA ILE A 114 5.59 25.39 -30.66
C ILE A 114 5.60 26.49 -31.73
N SER A 115 6.79 26.91 -32.16
CA SER A 115 6.98 27.85 -33.27
C SER A 115 8.34 27.60 -33.94
N GLU A 116 8.61 28.28 -35.06
CA GLU A 116 9.84 28.10 -35.84
C GLU A 116 11.13 28.14 -35.00
N ASN A 117 11.16 28.98 -33.95
CA ASN A 117 12.31 29.16 -33.07
C ASN A 117 12.07 28.77 -31.60
N LEU A 118 10.98 28.05 -31.29
CA LEU A 118 10.66 27.65 -29.91
C LEU A 118 10.27 26.18 -29.83
N SER A 119 11.09 25.42 -29.11
CA SER A 119 10.85 24.02 -28.77
C SER A 119 10.75 23.84 -27.27
N ARG A 120 9.90 22.93 -26.81
CA ARG A 120 9.75 22.57 -25.39
C ARG A 120 9.89 21.07 -25.20
N LEU A 121 10.48 20.69 -24.07
CA LEU A 121 10.53 19.30 -23.63
C LEU A 121 9.19 18.92 -22.99
N GLY A 122 8.70 17.74 -23.35
CA GLY A 122 7.50 17.13 -22.80
C GLY A 122 7.67 15.63 -22.63
N PHE A 123 6.64 14.97 -22.13
CA PHE A 123 6.58 13.52 -22.03
C PHE A 123 5.29 13.02 -22.67
N ILE A 124 5.36 11.89 -23.38
CA ILE A 124 4.17 11.22 -23.93
C ILE A 124 3.35 10.67 -22.77
N THR A 125 2.10 11.15 -22.64
CA THR A 125 1.18 10.74 -21.56
C THR A 125 0.09 9.77 -22.02
N GLN A 126 -0.14 9.69 -23.33
CA GLN A 126 -1.04 8.80 -24.07
C GLN A 126 -0.43 8.52 -25.44
N GLU A 127 -0.49 7.26 -25.89
CA GLU A 127 0.02 6.83 -27.20
C GLU A 127 -1.07 6.87 -28.29
N ASP A 128 -2.35 6.89 -27.88
CA ASP A 128 -3.51 6.79 -28.77
C ASP A 128 -4.40 8.04 -28.63
N MET A 129 -4.71 8.66 -29.78
CA MET A 129 -5.56 9.85 -29.93
C MET A 129 -7.00 9.50 -30.35
N GLY A 130 -7.38 8.22 -30.44
CA GLY A 130 -8.71 7.79 -30.92
C GLY A 130 -9.90 8.36 -30.14
N ASN A 131 -9.69 8.78 -28.89
CA ASN A 131 -10.73 9.42 -28.06
C ASN A 131 -11.11 10.84 -28.53
N ILE A 132 -10.31 11.47 -29.39
CA ILE A 132 -10.58 12.80 -29.96
C ILE A 132 -10.81 12.79 -31.48
N GLY A 133 -10.95 11.60 -32.09
CA GLY A 133 -11.48 11.45 -33.45
C GLY A 133 -10.48 11.68 -34.59
N GLU A 134 -9.18 11.68 -34.31
CA GLU A 134 -8.14 11.73 -35.35
C GLU A 134 -7.72 10.29 -35.73
N PRO A 135 -7.54 9.98 -37.03
CA PRO A 135 -7.05 8.68 -37.50
C PRO A 135 -5.54 8.50 -37.22
N GLU A 136 -5.12 7.23 -37.15
CA GLU A 136 -3.74 6.77 -36.84
C GLU A 136 -2.63 7.39 -37.72
#